data_AF-A0A0L0FAK7-F1
#
_entry.id   AF-A0A0L0FAK7-F1
#
_cell.length_a   1.000
_cell.length_b   1.000
_cell.length_c   1.000
_cell.angle_alpha   90.00
_cell.angle_beta   90.00
_cell.angle_gamma   90.00
#
_symmetry.space_group_name_H-M   'P 1'
#
loop_
_entity.id
_entity.type
_entity.pdbx_description
1 polymer ?
#
loop_
_entity_poly.entity_id
_entity_poly.type
_entity_poly.pdbx_seq_one_letter_code
_entity_poly.pdbx_strand_id
1 'polypeptide(L)'
;MWIDRVRRERQMESVFRTSVQLFQPEVVILMGDLFDEGKWAKKPEWDSTIERFHRIFAMPEGVPMIPIIGNHDIGFHEMARPFLVQRFEEAFGPAVNMRVVKNITFVSVNSMAFVDNCQMCTTARNRLTNITSQLNAMPKRKKPMQKKGSKGIDLSSERPILLSHFPLYRASEGMCVQQDSPSITAEHMVRD
;
A
#
# COMPACT_ATOMS: atom_id res chain seq x y z
N MET A 1 12.13 -12.31 22.10
CA MET A 1 11.07 -13.26 21.63
C MET A 1 9.81 -13.11 22.50
N TRP A 2 8.62 -13.10 21.89
CA TRP A 2 7.28 -12.71 22.42
C TRP A 2 7.16 -11.33 23.08
N ILE A 3 7.91 -11.03 24.14
CA ILE A 3 7.86 -9.74 24.85
C ILE A 3 8.16 -8.58 23.89
N ASP A 4 9.17 -8.75 23.03
CA ASP A 4 9.53 -7.74 22.03
C ASP A 4 8.39 -7.49 21.04
N ARG A 5 7.66 -8.53 20.64
CA ARG A 5 6.53 -8.41 19.71
C ARG A 5 5.40 -7.64 20.36
N VAL A 6 4.99 -8.03 21.56
CA VAL A 6 3.93 -7.34 22.32
C VAL A 6 4.31 -5.88 22.59
N ARG A 7 5.58 -5.61 22.90
CA ARG A 7 6.08 -4.25 23.09
C ARG A 7 5.99 -3.44 21.80
N ARG A 8 6.44 -3.97 20.66
CA ARG A 8 6.34 -3.30 19.35
C ARG A 8 4.89 -3.06 18.95
N GLU A 9 4.02 -4.04 19.14
CA GLU A 9 2.58 -3.90 18.86
C GLU A 9 1.95 -2.78 19.70
N ARG A 10 2.23 -2.72 21.01
CA ARG A 10 1.74 -1.64 21.88
C ARG A 10 2.30 -0.28 21.48
N GLN A 11 3.57 -0.22 21.06
CA GLN A 11 4.17 1.02 20.56
C GLN A 11 3.48 1.48 19.28
N MET A 12 3.27 0.58 18.32
CA MET A 12 2.54 0.89 17.08
C MET A 12 1.12 1.36 17.36
N GLU A 13 0.37 0.64 18.21
CA GLU A 13 -1.01 0.98 18.57
C GLU A 13 -1.07 2.36 19.24
N SER A 14 -0.19 2.62 20.21
CA SER A 14 -0.14 3.90 20.91
C SER A 14 0.19 5.06 19.98
N VAL A 15 1.20 4.90 19.10
CA VAL A 15 1.63 5.95 18.18
C VAL A 15 0.58 6.20 17.11
N PHE A 16 -0.01 5.13 16.55
CA PHE A 16 -1.03 5.24 15.53
C PHE A 16 -2.28 5.92 16.08
N ARG A 17 -2.80 5.43 17.23
CA ARG A 17 -3.98 6.01 17.87
C ARG A 17 -3.76 7.47 18.25
N THR A 18 -2.59 7.81 18.79
CA THR A 18 -2.25 9.20 19.12
C THR A 18 -2.20 10.07 17.86
N SER A 19 -1.58 9.60 16.79
CA SER A 19 -1.53 10.31 15.50
C SER A 19 -2.93 10.57 14.94
N VAL A 20 -3.80 9.55 14.94
CA VAL A 20 -5.18 9.69 14.45
C VAL A 20 -5.99 10.66 15.31
N GLN A 21 -5.83 10.60 16.64
CA GLN A 21 -6.51 11.51 17.55
C GLN A 21 -6.05 12.97 17.41
N LEU A 22 -4.74 13.20 17.26
CA LEU A 22 -4.17 14.55 17.18
C LEU A 22 -4.39 15.19 15.81
N PHE A 23 -4.16 14.44 14.73
CA PHE A 23 -4.21 14.99 13.37
C PHE A 23 -5.60 14.92 12.73
N GLN A 24 -6.51 14.09 13.27
CA GLN A 24 -7.87 13.90 12.76
C GLN A 24 -7.90 13.73 11.22
N PRO A 25 -7.15 12.74 10.69
CA PRO A 25 -6.95 12.63 9.25
C PRO A 25 -8.26 12.29 8.52
N GLU A 26 -8.36 12.77 7.28
CA GLU A 26 -9.49 12.48 6.40
C GLU A 26 -9.34 11.14 5.66
N VAL A 27 -8.10 10.65 5.55
CA VAL A 27 -7.72 9.36 4.97
C VAL A 27 -6.40 8.92 5.58
N VAL A 28 -6.24 7.62 5.81
CA VAL A 28 -4.97 7.02 6.21
C VAL A 28 -4.51 6.06 5.12
N ILE A 29 -3.26 6.16 4.70
CA ILE A 29 -2.66 5.29 3.69
C ILE A 29 -1.51 4.52 4.36
N LEU A 30 -1.52 3.19 4.27
CA LEU A 30 -0.44 2.33 4.78
C LEU A 30 0.34 1.78 3.59
N MET A 31 1.64 2.09 3.51
CA MET A 31 2.45 1.97 2.28
C MET A 31 3.14 0.60 2.10
N GLY A 32 2.39 -0.50 2.24
CA GLY A 32 2.91 -1.86 2.06
C GLY A 32 3.70 -2.39 3.25
N ASP A 33 4.08 -3.66 3.15
CA ASP A 33 4.77 -4.43 4.19
C ASP A 33 4.07 -4.32 5.54
N LEU A 34 2.77 -4.61 5.52
CA LEU A 34 1.92 -4.59 6.71
C LEU A 34 2.31 -5.73 7.67
N PHE A 35 2.85 -6.83 7.13
CA PHE A 35 3.22 -8.02 7.86
C PHE A 35 4.63 -8.49 7.48
N ASP A 36 5.49 -8.67 8.48
CA ASP A 36 6.85 -9.22 8.27
C ASP A 36 6.82 -10.67 7.75
N GLU A 37 5.95 -11.49 8.35
CA GLU A 37 5.81 -12.91 8.06
C GLU A 37 4.60 -13.23 7.18
N GLY A 38 4.00 -12.22 6.53
CA GLY A 38 2.80 -12.40 5.72
C GLY A 38 2.96 -13.61 4.79
N LYS A 39 3.93 -13.55 3.89
CA LYS A 39 4.26 -14.61 2.92
C LYS A 39 4.47 -16.02 3.51
N TRP A 40 4.82 -16.14 4.79
CA TRP A 40 5.10 -17.41 5.47
C TRP A 40 3.95 -17.92 6.35
N ALA A 41 3.03 -17.04 6.74
CA ALA A 41 1.98 -17.33 7.72
C ALA A 41 1.01 -18.41 7.21
N LYS A 42 0.78 -19.43 8.04
CA LYS A 42 -0.30 -20.40 7.85
C LYS A 42 -1.64 -19.76 8.19
N LYS A 43 -2.76 -20.39 7.79
CA LYS A 43 -4.10 -19.83 7.97
C LYS A 43 -4.40 -19.35 9.42
N PRO A 44 -4.16 -20.15 10.49
CA PRO A 44 -4.44 -19.68 11.85
C PRO A 44 -3.58 -18.48 12.27
N GLU A 45 -2.32 -18.44 11.82
CA GLU A 45 -1.39 -17.34 12.10
C GLU A 45 -1.81 -16.07 11.33
N TRP A 46 -2.26 -16.24 10.09
CA TRP A 46 -2.82 -15.18 9.26
C TRP A 46 -4.06 -14.57 9.91
N ASP A 47 -5.03 -15.41 10.29
CA ASP A 47 -6.28 -14.95 10.92
C ASP A 47 -5.98 -14.15 12.21
N SER A 48 -5.11 -14.67 13.08
CA SER A 48 -4.65 -13.96 14.28
C SER A 48 -3.86 -12.68 13.98
N THR A 49 -3.15 -12.63 12.86
CA THR A 49 -2.42 -11.44 12.43
C THR A 49 -3.37 -10.36 11.92
N ILE A 50 -4.43 -10.72 11.20
CA ILE A 50 -5.48 -9.80 10.75
C ILE A 50 -6.25 -9.23 11.96
N GLU A 51 -6.61 -10.06 12.94
CA GLU A 51 -7.26 -9.58 14.17
C GLU A 51 -6.37 -8.55 14.90
N ARG A 52 -5.08 -8.83 15.05
CA ARG A 52 -4.13 -7.90 15.66
C ARG A 52 -3.99 -6.61 14.85
N PHE A 53 -3.95 -6.70 13.52
CA PHE A 53 -3.89 -5.54 12.64
C PHE A 53 -5.09 -4.60 12.89
N HIS A 54 -6.31 -5.13 12.89
CA HIS A 54 -7.51 -4.31 13.13
C HIS A 54 -7.57 -3.70 14.53
N ARG A 55 -6.98 -4.37 15.54
CA ARG A 55 -6.84 -3.79 16.88
C ARG A 55 -5.83 -2.64 16.91
N ILE A 56 -4.63 -2.86 16.35
CA ILE A 56 -3.52 -1.89 16.39
C ILE A 56 -3.84 -0.64 15.55
N PHE A 57 -4.44 -0.85 14.38
CA PHE A 57 -4.77 0.21 13.43
C PHE A 57 -6.27 0.54 13.41
N ALA A 58 -6.91 0.51 14.58
CA ALA A 58 -8.33 0.86 14.71
C ALA A 58 -8.58 2.30 14.26
N MET A 59 -9.57 2.51 13.39
CA MET A 59 -9.91 3.80 12.80
C MET A 59 -11.27 4.30 13.29
N PRO A 60 -11.43 5.63 13.45
CA PRO A 60 -12.74 6.24 13.62
C PRO A 60 -13.68 5.88 12.46
N GLU A 61 -14.96 5.74 12.77
CA GLU A 61 -15.98 5.51 11.76
C GLU A 61 -15.99 6.63 10.71
N GLY A 62 -16.15 6.27 9.43
CA GLY A 62 -16.18 7.21 8.32
C GLY A 62 -14.81 7.69 7.82
N VAL A 63 -13.70 7.36 8.48
CA VAL A 63 -12.35 7.67 7.98
C VAL A 63 -11.79 6.46 7.21
N PRO A 64 -11.64 6.55 5.87
CA PRO A 64 -11.12 5.44 5.08
C PRO A 64 -9.64 5.18 5.36
N MET A 65 -9.30 3.89 5.44
CA MET A 65 -7.94 3.39 5.38
C MET A 65 -7.67 2.74 4.01
N ILE A 66 -6.54 3.05 3.39
CA ILE A 66 -6.07 2.48 2.13
C ILE A 66 -4.76 1.71 2.41
N PRO A 67 -4.86 0.41 2.70
CA PRO A 67 -3.69 -0.47 2.77
C PRO A 67 -3.16 -0.78 1.36
N ILE A 68 -1.87 -0.56 1.17
CA ILE A 68 -1.13 -0.99 -0.02
C ILE A 68 -0.45 -2.32 0.30
N ILE A 69 -0.30 -3.16 -0.71
CA ILE A 69 0.33 -4.47 -0.60
C ILE A 69 1.85 -4.36 -0.81
N GLY A 70 2.64 -5.05 0.01
CA GLY A 70 4.10 -5.13 -0.11
C GLY A 70 4.63 -6.56 -0.31
N ASN A 71 5.95 -6.69 -0.46
CA ASN A 71 6.59 -7.98 -0.71
C ASN A 71 6.70 -8.85 0.56
N HIS A 72 6.68 -8.29 1.77
CA HIS A 72 6.59 -9.10 2.99
C HIS A 72 5.18 -9.68 3.18
N ASP A 73 4.15 -9.02 2.66
CA ASP A 73 2.75 -9.46 2.76
C ASP A 73 2.49 -10.72 1.91
N ILE A 74 3.03 -10.75 0.69
CA ILE A 74 2.71 -11.79 -0.31
C ILE A 74 3.92 -12.48 -0.95
N GLY A 75 5.14 -12.03 -0.72
CA GLY A 75 6.34 -12.54 -1.38
C GLY A 75 6.77 -11.71 -2.59
N PHE A 76 7.92 -12.06 -3.16
CA PHE A 76 8.50 -11.45 -4.35
C PHE A 76 8.85 -12.54 -5.39
N HIS A 77 8.82 -12.20 -6.68
CA HIS A 77 8.98 -13.14 -7.80
C HIS A 77 8.15 -14.44 -7.63
N GLU A 78 8.78 -15.60 -7.62
CA GLU A 78 8.13 -16.91 -7.54
C GLU A 78 7.43 -17.17 -6.20
N MET A 79 7.85 -16.46 -5.14
CA MET A 79 7.21 -16.54 -3.83
C MET A 79 5.84 -15.84 -3.82
N ALA A 80 5.60 -14.87 -4.72
CA ALA A 80 4.35 -14.15 -4.86
C ALA A 80 3.26 -15.02 -5.52
N ARG A 81 2.76 -16.00 -4.76
CA ARG A 81 1.79 -16.98 -5.24
C ARG A 81 0.37 -16.39 -5.27
N PRO A 82 -0.49 -16.77 -6.24
CA PRO A 82 -1.85 -16.24 -6.38
C PRO A 82 -2.70 -16.31 -5.11
N PHE A 83 -2.56 -17.38 -4.31
CA PHE A 83 -3.32 -17.53 -3.07
C PHE A 83 -2.92 -16.48 -1.99
N LEU A 84 -1.66 -16.03 -1.98
CA LEU A 84 -1.17 -15.01 -1.05
C LEU A 84 -1.75 -13.65 -1.40
N VAL A 85 -1.86 -13.35 -2.70
CA VAL A 85 -2.59 -12.17 -3.19
C VAL A 85 -4.06 -12.28 -2.82
N GLN A 86 -4.70 -13.42 -3.09
CA GLN A 86 -6.12 -13.61 -2.82
C GLN A 86 -6.47 -13.38 -1.35
N ARG A 87 -5.77 -14.02 -0.40
CA ARG A 87 -6.06 -13.83 1.03
C ARG A 87 -5.81 -12.39 1.49
N PHE A 88 -4.84 -11.68 0.89
CA PHE A 88 -4.63 -10.26 1.17
C PHE A 88 -5.83 -9.46 0.69
N GLU A 89 -6.31 -9.73 -0.53
CA GLU A 89 -7.47 -9.07 -1.10
C GLU A 89 -8.76 -9.36 -0.35
N GLU A 90 -8.91 -10.56 0.24
CA GLU A 90 -10.02 -10.90 1.13
C GLU A 90 -10.02 -10.05 2.40
N ALA A 91 -8.84 -9.73 2.95
CA ALA A 91 -8.70 -8.92 4.16
C ALA A 91 -8.80 -7.41 3.89
N PHE A 92 -8.27 -6.93 2.76
CA PHE A 92 -8.03 -5.49 2.52
C PHE A 92 -8.70 -4.93 1.26
N GLY A 93 -9.30 -5.80 0.45
CA GLY A 93 -9.84 -5.46 -0.86
C GLY A 93 -8.80 -5.56 -1.98
N PRO A 94 -9.19 -5.28 -3.24
CA PRO A 94 -8.35 -5.49 -4.41
C PRO A 94 -6.98 -4.80 -4.29
N ALA A 95 -5.90 -5.53 -4.61
CA ALA A 95 -4.53 -5.02 -4.53
C ALA A 95 -4.21 -4.03 -5.67
N VAL A 96 -5.01 -4.05 -6.74
CA VAL A 96 -5.09 -3.00 -7.75
C VAL A 96 -6.49 -2.39 -7.65
N ASN A 97 -6.59 -1.14 -7.21
CA ASN A 97 -7.87 -0.51 -6.91
C ASN A 97 -7.87 1.00 -7.20
N MET A 98 -9.04 1.57 -7.39
CA MET A 98 -9.25 3.01 -7.47
C MET A 98 -10.21 3.44 -6.36
N ARG A 99 -9.80 4.38 -5.52
CA ARG A 99 -10.63 4.97 -4.46
C ARG A 99 -10.69 6.48 -4.58
N VAL A 100 -11.89 7.04 -4.45
CA VAL A 100 -12.09 8.49 -4.44
C VAL A 100 -12.41 8.91 -3.02
N VAL A 101 -11.59 9.79 -2.44
CA VAL A 101 -11.83 10.38 -1.13
C VAL A 101 -11.87 11.90 -1.31
N LYS A 102 -13.01 12.53 -0.97
CA LYS A 102 -13.22 13.99 -1.09
C LYS A 102 -12.76 14.59 -2.41
N ASN A 103 -13.14 13.95 -3.52
CA ASN A 103 -12.77 14.31 -4.90
C ASN A 103 -11.31 14.08 -5.30
N ILE A 104 -10.48 13.50 -4.42
CA ILE A 104 -9.13 13.07 -4.75
C ILE A 104 -9.18 11.60 -5.14
N THR A 105 -8.68 11.27 -6.33
CA THR A 105 -8.63 9.89 -6.83
C THR A 105 -7.28 9.27 -6.49
N PHE A 106 -7.30 8.21 -5.70
CA PHE A 106 -6.16 7.35 -5.42
C PHE A 106 -6.24 6.08 -6.25
N VAL A 107 -5.15 5.68 -6.87
CA VAL A 107 -5.01 4.40 -7.57
C VAL A 107 -3.93 3.60 -6.86
N SER A 108 -4.28 2.48 -6.23
CA SER A 108 -3.31 1.55 -5.67
C SER A 108 -2.93 0.48 -6.68
N VAL A 109 -1.66 0.06 -6.67
CA VAL A 109 -1.16 -1.01 -7.52
C VAL A 109 -0.40 -2.06 -6.70
N ASN A 110 -0.54 -3.32 -7.10
CA ASN A 110 0.34 -4.39 -6.66
C ASN A 110 1.66 -4.32 -7.45
N SER A 111 2.68 -3.67 -6.88
CA SER A 111 3.98 -3.51 -7.55
C SER A 111 4.67 -4.84 -7.87
N MET A 112 4.45 -5.88 -7.06
CA MET A 112 5.00 -7.22 -7.25
C MET A 112 4.37 -7.91 -8.48
N ALA A 113 3.27 -7.38 -9.03
CA ALA A 113 2.66 -7.86 -10.26
C ALA A 113 3.25 -7.20 -11.53
N PHE A 114 4.20 -6.27 -11.39
CA PHE A 114 4.82 -5.56 -12.51
C PHE A 114 6.33 -5.84 -12.64
N VAL A 115 6.82 -6.87 -11.94
CA VAL A 115 8.18 -7.42 -12.13
C VAL A 115 8.15 -8.66 -13.03
N ASP A 116 9.32 -9.13 -13.44
CA ASP A 116 9.44 -10.31 -14.31
C ASP A 116 8.99 -11.61 -13.63
N ASN A 117 8.59 -12.58 -14.46
CA ASN A 117 8.17 -13.94 -14.06
C ASN A 117 7.03 -14.01 -13.04
N CYS A 118 6.00 -13.17 -13.21
CA CYS A 118 4.93 -13.03 -12.23
C CYS A 118 3.62 -13.74 -12.64
N GLN A 119 3.02 -14.49 -11.70
CA GLN A 119 1.77 -15.23 -11.92
C GLN A 119 0.50 -14.38 -11.84
N MET A 120 0.55 -13.21 -11.18
CA MET A 120 -0.57 -12.26 -11.03
C MET A 120 -0.58 -11.12 -12.05
N CYS A 121 0.37 -11.10 -12.98
CA CYS A 121 0.63 -10.01 -13.92
C CYS A 121 -0.59 -9.67 -14.77
N THR A 122 -1.19 -10.70 -15.37
CA THR A 122 -2.35 -10.53 -16.27
C THR A 122 -3.54 -9.95 -15.52
N THR A 123 -3.84 -10.47 -14.32
CA THR A 123 -4.93 -9.95 -13.48
C THR A 123 -4.69 -8.50 -13.08
N ALA A 124 -3.48 -8.16 -12.65
CA ALA A 124 -3.12 -6.80 -12.27
C ALA A 124 -3.22 -5.83 -13.45
N ARG A 125 -2.70 -6.21 -14.62
CA ARG A 125 -2.79 -5.42 -15.87
C ARG A 125 -4.24 -5.22 -16.29
N ASN A 126 -5.07 -6.27 -16.29
CA ASN A 126 -6.47 -6.16 -16.67
C ASN A 126 -7.25 -5.20 -15.76
N ARG A 127 -7.01 -5.26 -14.43
CA ARG A 127 -7.61 -4.33 -13.47
C ARG A 127 -7.14 -2.89 -13.71
N LEU A 128 -5.84 -2.68 -13.95
CA LEU A 128 -5.29 -1.36 -14.23
C LEU A 128 -5.82 -0.78 -15.54
N THR A 129 -5.97 -1.59 -16.59
CA THR A 129 -6.61 -1.19 -17.85
C THR A 129 -8.06 -0.79 -17.63
N ASN A 130 -8.81 -1.54 -16.82
CA ASN A 130 -10.19 -1.18 -16.48
C ASN A 130 -10.26 0.17 -15.74
N ILE A 131 -9.40 0.39 -14.74
CA ILE A 131 -9.28 1.67 -14.04
C ILE A 131 -8.93 2.80 -15.03
N THR A 132 -8.02 2.54 -15.97
CA THR A 132 -7.61 3.51 -17.00
C THR A 132 -8.79 3.89 -17.90
N SER A 133 -9.60 2.92 -18.33
CA SER A 133 -10.83 3.18 -19.08
C SER A 133 -11.83 4.01 -18.29
N GLN A 134 -12.02 3.73 -16.99
CA GLN A 134 -12.88 4.52 -16.11
C GLN A 134 -12.40 5.97 -15.98
N LEU A 135 -11.10 6.17 -15.73
CA LEU A 135 -10.49 7.51 -15.64
C LEU A 135 -10.64 8.29 -16.95
N ASN A 136 -10.49 7.64 -18.10
CA ASN A 136 -10.66 8.27 -19.41
C ASN A 136 -12.12 8.64 -19.72
N ALA A 137 -13.07 7.87 -19.19
CA ALA A 137 -14.50 8.13 -19.32
C ALA A 137 -15.00 9.23 -18.35
N MET A 138 -14.24 9.58 -17.31
CA MET A 138 -14.62 10.64 -16.38
C MET A 138 -14.66 11.99 -17.10
N PRO A 139 -15.68 12.83 -16.84
CA PRO A 139 -15.76 14.16 -17.43
C PRO A 139 -14.49 14.95 -17.09
N LYS A 140 -13.75 15.38 -18.13
CA LYS A 140 -12.64 16.31 -17.95
C LYS A 140 -13.22 17.61 -17.35
N ARG A 141 -12.95 17.88 -16.07
CA ARG A 141 -13.40 19.11 -15.41
C ARG A 141 -12.91 20.30 -16.24
N LYS A 142 -13.84 21.15 -16.70
CA LYS A 142 -13.49 22.41 -17.35
C LYS A 142 -12.63 23.20 -16.36
N LYS A 143 -11.46 23.70 -16.79
CA LYS A 143 -10.65 24.62 -15.98
C LYS A 143 -11.57 25.72 -15.46
N PRO A 144 -11.64 26.00 -14.16
CA PRO A 144 -12.26 27.22 -13.69
C PRO A 144 -11.48 28.36 -14.34
N MET A 145 -12.21 29.27 -14.96
CA MET A 145 -11.66 30.50 -15.51
C MET A 145 -10.87 31.17 -14.38
N GLN A 146 -9.54 31.25 -14.50
CA GLN A 146 -8.69 31.91 -13.53
C GLN A 146 -9.21 33.34 -13.30
N LYS A 147 -9.93 33.57 -12.19
CA LYS A 147 -10.12 34.92 -11.71
C LYS A 147 -8.77 35.34 -11.14
N LYS A 148 -8.09 36.26 -11.84
CA LYS A 148 -6.89 36.94 -11.34
C LYS A 148 -7.19 37.46 -9.93
N GLY A 149 -6.56 36.88 -8.90
CA GLY A 149 -6.58 37.44 -7.53
C GLY A 149 -6.70 36.46 -6.36
N SER A 150 -7.05 35.19 -6.55
CA SER A 150 -7.16 34.24 -5.43
C SER A 150 -5.85 33.49 -5.18
N LYS A 151 -5.14 33.80 -4.07
CA LYS A 151 -4.06 32.97 -3.50
C LYS A 151 -4.62 31.72 -2.79
N GLY A 152 -5.50 30.99 -3.48
CA GLY A 152 -6.04 29.71 -3.02
C GLY A 152 -5.50 28.58 -3.87
N ILE A 153 -5.13 27.45 -3.25
CA ILE A 153 -4.65 26.26 -3.95
C ILE A 153 -5.72 25.81 -4.95
N ASP A 154 -5.33 25.78 -6.23
CA ASP A 154 -6.17 25.40 -7.37
C ASP A 154 -6.38 23.88 -7.40
N LEU A 155 -7.43 23.39 -6.75
CA LEU A 155 -7.81 21.96 -6.71
C LEU A 155 -8.55 21.49 -7.99
N SER A 156 -8.48 22.24 -9.09
CA SER A 156 -9.34 22.03 -10.25
C SER A 156 -8.81 21.05 -11.31
N SER A 157 -7.76 20.28 -11.00
CA SER A 157 -7.13 19.37 -11.97
C SER A 157 -6.39 18.21 -11.29
N GLU A 158 -7.02 17.46 -10.40
CA GLU A 158 -6.27 16.39 -9.72
C GLU A 158 -6.20 15.13 -10.60
N ARG A 159 -5.06 15.01 -11.29
CA ARG A 159 -4.59 13.73 -11.82
C ARG A 159 -4.60 12.71 -10.67
N PRO A 160 -4.93 11.43 -10.93
CA PRO A 160 -4.94 10.43 -9.87
C PRO A 160 -3.58 10.32 -9.17
N ILE A 161 -3.61 10.14 -7.86
CA ILE A 161 -2.44 9.85 -7.05
C ILE A 161 -2.20 8.34 -7.12
N LEU A 162 -1.07 7.94 -7.69
CA LEU A 162 -0.66 6.55 -7.74
C LEU A 162 0.03 6.15 -6.44
N LEU A 163 -0.44 5.06 -5.84
CA LEU A 163 0.11 4.46 -4.62
C LEU A 163 0.75 3.12 -4.98
N SER A 164 2.05 3.02 -4.74
CA SER A 164 2.86 1.83 -5.03
C SER A 164 3.83 1.60 -3.88
N HIS A 165 4.03 0.34 -3.50
CA HIS A 165 4.99 -0.03 -2.48
C HIS A 165 6.43 0.07 -3.02
N PHE A 166 6.70 -0.45 -4.23
CA PHE A 166 7.97 -0.23 -4.90
C PHE A 166 7.95 1.01 -5.82
N PRO A 167 9.09 1.72 -5.95
CA PRO A 167 9.28 2.73 -6.98
C PRO A 167 9.07 2.16 -8.38
N LEU A 168 8.49 2.95 -9.29
CA LEU A 168 8.26 2.55 -10.68
C LEU A 168 9.51 2.62 -11.57
N TYR A 169 10.57 3.26 -11.09
CA TYR A 169 11.79 3.45 -11.84
C TYR A 169 13.00 3.38 -10.93
N ARG A 170 14.00 2.63 -11.38
CA ARG A 170 15.33 2.55 -10.79
C ARG A 170 16.33 2.60 -11.94
N ALA A 171 17.34 3.46 -11.82
CA ALA A 171 18.33 3.62 -12.90
C ALA A 171 19.28 2.42 -13.03
N SER A 172 19.47 1.66 -11.95
CA SER A 172 20.35 0.49 -11.88
C SER A 172 19.87 -0.47 -10.80
N GLU A 173 19.98 -1.78 -11.04
CA GLU A 173 19.74 -2.81 -10.02
C GLU A 173 20.86 -2.92 -8.97
N GLY A 174 21.88 -2.07 -9.06
CA GLY A 174 22.99 -2.03 -8.11
C GLY A 174 22.53 -1.78 -6.67
N MET A 175 23.11 -2.52 -5.72
CA MET A 175 22.79 -2.44 -4.30
C MET A 175 22.79 -1.00 -3.77
N CYS A 176 21.77 -0.64 -3.01
CA CYS A 176 21.71 0.63 -2.31
C CYS A 176 22.68 0.58 -1.12
N VAL A 177 23.91 1.07 -1.30
CA VAL A 177 24.84 1.28 -0.19
C VAL A 177 24.57 2.67 0.38
N GLN A 178 23.69 2.76 1.38
CA GLN A 178 23.50 3.98 2.16
C GLN A 178 24.30 3.88 3.46
N GLN A 179 24.63 5.02 4.05
CA GLN A 179 25.42 5.11 5.27
C GLN A 179 24.78 4.35 6.45
N ASP A 180 23.45 4.20 6.44
CA ASP A 180 22.66 3.48 7.44
C ASP A 180 22.15 2.11 6.95
N SER A 181 22.61 1.63 5.80
CA SER A 181 22.26 0.29 5.34
C SER A 181 22.86 -0.76 6.28
N PRO A 182 22.09 -1.75 6.76
CA PRO A 182 22.65 -2.84 7.56
C PRO A 182 23.77 -3.52 6.77
N SER A 183 24.90 -3.77 7.42
CA SER A 183 26.03 -4.47 6.82
C SER A 183 25.58 -5.83 6.32
N ILE A 184 25.63 -6.02 5.00
CA ILE A 184 25.15 -7.22 4.32
C ILE A 184 26.05 -8.39 4.72
N THR A 185 25.59 -9.25 5.62
CA THR A 185 26.16 -10.58 5.82
C THR A 185 25.57 -11.54 4.80
N ALA A 186 26.35 -12.54 4.38
CA ALA A 186 25.97 -13.52 3.35
C ALA A 186 24.65 -14.28 3.65
N GLU A 187 24.15 -14.23 4.88
CA GLU A 187 22.87 -14.82 5.29
C GLU A 187 21.65 -14.07 4.73
N HIS A 188 21.78 -12.77 4.39
CA HIS A 188 20.70 -12.01 3.75
C HIS A 188 20.57 -12.31 2.25
N MET A 189 21.59 -12.89 1.60
CA MET A 189 21.56 -13.19 0.16
C MET A 189 20.63 -14.36 -0.21
N VAL A 190 20.10 -15.10 0.77
CA VAL A 190 19.24 -16.28 0.56
C VAL A 190 17.76 -15.99 0.88
N ARG A 191 17.43 -14.77 1.34
CA ARG A 191 16.10 -14.46 1.90
C ARG A 191 15.28 -13.40 1.16
N ASP A 192 15.82 -12.81 0.10
CA ASP A 192 15.13 -11.86 -0.77
C ASP A 192 14.72 -12.50 -2.10
#